data_AF-A0A349YLD4-F1
#
_entry.id   AF-A0A349YLD4-F1
#
_cell.length_a   1.000
_cell.length_b   1.000
_cell.length_c   1.000
_cell.angle_alpha   90.00
_cell.angle_beta   90.00
_cell.angle_gamma   90.00
#
_symmetry.space_group_name_H-M   'P 1'
#
loop_
_entity.id
_entity.type
_entity.pdbx_description
1 polymer ?
#
loop_
_entity_poly.entity_id
_entity_poly.type
_entity_poly.pdbx_seq_one_letter_code
_entity_poly.pdbx_strand_id
1 'polypeptide(L)'
;MIKNCLYMYKKIWGYSKLRIILIFVVAFFAALNTCTDLLFFKFMIEGISEHRSYQYILVLIAIRLGILLLMQCVDNISNTVIFPFCDLKIKKGFSIELYKKVKDIDLIGFDNAKFYDKYSRAFNETEYRATGMLQTLSYVVSVTVQIIVVVITLAYINPVAILISIFGALVTAWANVVNTKAVYNYDLKKTKLFRGFEYIKRVFYIPEYSKDIRMTHLDQVMYKKFDRLTSDNRQVVKECAPKIAAVAISGSWAFNFLSVGVT
;
A
#
# COMPACT_ATOMS: atom_id res chain seq x y z
N MET A 1 -0.39 20.60 -4.87
CA MET A 1 -0.77 19.19 -4.70
C MET A 1 -1.82 19.00 -3.59
N ILE A 2 -1.60 19.51 -2.38
CA ILE A 2 -2.51 19.35 -1.21
C ILE A 2 -3.95 19.87 -1.47
N LYS A 3 -4.09 21.04 -2.11
CA LYS A 3 -5.41 21.62 -2.46
C LYS A 3 -6.26 20.69 -3.36
N ASN A 4 -5.62 19.97 -4.29
CA ASN A 4 -6.31 19.04 -5.19
C ASN A 4 -6.77 17.79 -4.44
N CYS A 5 -5.98 17.32 -3.47
CA CYS A 5 -6.38 16.22 -2.61
C CYS A 5 -7.58 16.59 -1.73
N LEU A 6 -7.56 17.80 -1.16
CA LEU A 6 -8.66 18.30 -0.32
C LEU A 6 -9.97 18.44 -1.12
N TYR A 7 -9.89 18.92 -2.36
CA TYR A 7 -11.04 18.98 -3.27
C TYR A 7 -11.62 17.59 -3.53
N MET A 8 -10.77 16.60 -3.76
CA MET A 8 -11.19 15.22 -3.99
C MET A 8 -11.84 14.60 -2.75
N TYR A 9 -11.31 14.83 -1.55
CA TYR A 9 -11.93 14.39 -0.30
C TYR A 9 -13.28 15.07 -0.05
N LYS A 10 -13.40 16.36 -0.33
CA LYS A 10 -14.70 17.07 -0.25
C LYS A 10 -15.73 16.45 -1.20
N LYS A 11 -15.30 16.04 -2.40
CA LYS A 11 -16.16 15.36 -3.37
C LYS A 11 -16.57 13.96 -2.89
N ILE A 12 -15.62 13.19 -2.36
CA ILE A 12 -15.88 11.87 -1.77
C ILE A 12 -16.87 11.99 -0.60
N TRP A 13 -16.73 13.01 0.24
CA TRP A 13 -17.65 13.30 1.35
C TRP A 13 -19.09 13.50 0.87
N GLY A 14 -19.27 14.10 -0.31
CA GLY A 14 -20.58 14.24 -0.95
C GLY A 14 -21.23 12.90 -1.32
N TYR A 15 -20.43 11.90 -1.70
CA TYR A 15 -20.92 10.57 -2.09
C TYR A 15 -21.10 9.59 -0.92
N SER A 16 -20.14 9.55 0.01
CA SER A 16 -20.21 8.66 1.19
C SER A 16 -19.47 9.24 2.39
N LYS A 17 -20.23 9.87 3.29
CA LYS A 17 -19.73 10.34 4.60
C LYS A 17 -19.31 9.18 5.50
N LEU A 18 -20.08 8.07 5.42
CA LEU A 18 -19.88 6.86 6.21
C LEU A 18 -18.47 6.28 5.99
N ARG A 19 -17.95 6.31 4.76
CA ARG A 19 -16.59 5.82 4.46
C ARG A 19 -15.50 6.58 5.23
N ILE A 20 -15.62 7.89 5.35
CA ILE A 20 -14.63 8.74 6.01
C ILE A 20 -14.72 8.58 7.53
N ILE A 21 -15.93 8.53 8.08
CA ILE A 21 -16.15 8.29 9.51
C ILE A 21 -15.56 6.93 9.92
N LEU A 22 -15.80 5.88 9.13
CA LEU A 22 -15.27 4.56 9.41
C LEU A 22 -13.74 4.49 9.40
N ILE A 23 -13.06 5.33 8.62
CA ILE A 23 -11.59 5.42 8.66
C ILE A 23 -11.13 5.79 10.07
N PHE A 24 -11.74 6.80 10.69
CA PHE A 24 -11.39 7.22 12.04
C PHE A 24 -11.76 6.15 13.08
N VAL A 25 -12.90 5.48 12.90
CA VAL A 25 -13.34 4.39 13.80
C VAL A 25 -12.36 3.22 13.76
N VAL A 26 -11.99 2.75 12.56
CA VAL A 26 -11.02 1.65 12.41
C VAL A 26 -9.64 2.06 12.91
N ALA A 27 -9.20 3.29 12.66
CA ALA A 27 -7.95 3.82 13.20
C ALA A 27 -7.94 3.79 14.74
N PHE A 28 -9.06 4.11 15.38
CA PHE A 28 -9.21 4.05 16.83
C PHE A 28 -9.15 2.61 17.36
N PHE A 29 -9.86 1.66 16.74
CA PHE A 29 -9.78 0.24 17.12
C PHE A 29 -8.38 -0.33 16.93
N ALA A 30 -7.70 0.02 15.84
CA ALA A 30 -6.31 -0.38 15.62
C ALA A 30 -5.39 0.13 16.74
N ALA A 31 -5.57 1.39 17.15
CA ALA A 31 -4.79 1.98 18.23
C ALA A 31 -5.10 1.35 19.61
N LEU A 32 -6.36 1.01 19.88
CA LEU A 32 -6.74 0.25 21.07
C LEU A 32 -6.07 -1.13 21.10
N ASN A 33 -6.05 -1.84 19.96
CA ASN A 33 -5.39 -3.13 19.87
C ASN A 33 -3.88 -3.00 20.17
N THR A 34 -3.20 -2.01 19.60
CA THR A 34 -1.78 -1.73 19.92
C THR A 34 -1.55 -1.41 21.40
N CYS A 35 -2.44 -0.64 22.03
CA CYS A 35 -2.37 -0.38 23.47
C CYS A 35 -2.49 -1.68 24.29
N THR A 36 -3.45 -2.53 23.94
CA THR A 36 -3.67 -3.82 24.63
C THR A 36 -2.47 -4.76 24.47
N ASP A 37 -1.78 -4.72 23.34
CA ASP A 37 -0.53 -5.49 23.13
C ASP A 37 0.58 -5.06 24.07
N LEU A 38 0.83 -3.74 24.17
CA LEU A 38 1.87 -3.21 25.06
C LEU A 38 1.57 -3.52 26.53
N LEU A 39 0.31 -3.35 26.96
CA LEU A 39 -0.10 -3.69 28.32
C LEU A 39 -0.02 -5.19 28.60
N PHE A 40 -0.38 -6.03 27.64
CA PHE A 40 -0.23 -7.48 27.75
C PHE A 40 1.23 -7.87 28.00
N PHE A 41 2.19 -7.33 27.22
CA PHE A 41 3.60 -7.60 27.44
C PHE A 41 4.08 -7.11 28.82
N LYS A 42 3.64 -5.93 29.27
CA LYS A 42 3.96 -5.42 30.61
C LYS A 42 3.50 -6.40 31.70
N PHE A 43 2.21 -6.75 31.72
CA PHE A 43 1.65 -7.64 32.75
C PHE A 43 2.21 -9.05 32.68
N MET A 44 2.59 -9.51 31.48
CA MET A 44 3.30 -10.78 31.30
C MET A 44 4.67 -10.76 31.97
N ILE A 45 5.46 -9.71 31.75
CA ILE A 45 6.80 -9.58 32.35
C ILE A 45 6.68 -9.49 33.87
N GLU A 46 5.80 -8.63 34.39
CA GLU A 46 5.54 -8.50 35.84
C GLU A 46 5.07 -9.82 36.45
N GLY A 47 4.17 -10.54 35.80
CA GLY A 47 3.67 -11.83 36.26
C GLY A 47 4.77 -12.89 36.38
N ILE A 48 5.73 -12.89 35.45
CA ILE A 48 6.89 -13.80 35.48
C ILE A 48 7.89 -13.37 36.56
N SER A 49 8.23 -12.08 36.63
CA SER A 49 9.20 -11.53 37.59
C SER A 49 8.74 -11.67 39.04
N GLU A 50 7.45 -11.53 39.32
CA GLU A 50 6.88 -11.68 40.66
C GLU A 50 6.53 -13.14 41.02
N HIS A 51 6.91 -14.12 40.18
CA HIS A 51 6.60 -15.54 40.34
C HIS A 51 5.11 -15.80 40.63
N ARG A 52 4.22 -15.07 39.94
CA ARG A 52 2.77 -15.24 40.11
C ARG A 52 2.33 -16.63 39.68
N SER A 53 1.23 -17.11 40.28
CA SER A 53 0.65 -18.41 39.96
C SER A 53 0.38 -18.57 38.45
N TYR A 54 0.62 -19.77 37.93
CA TYR A 54 0.37 -20.14 36.53
C TYR A 54 -1.06 -19.81 36.06
N GLN A 55 -2.04 -19.85 36.97
CA GLN A 55 -3.43 -19.49 36.67
C GLN A 55 -3.59 -18.02 36.26
N TYR A 56 -2.81 -17.10 36.84
CA TYR A 56 -2.85 -15.68 36.49
C TYR A 56 -2.40 -15.46 35.04
N ILE A 57 -1.30 -16.12 34.65
CA ILE A 57 -0.76 -16.06 33.28
C ILE A 57 -1.76 -16.64 32.28
N LEU A 58 -2.38 -17.78 32.60
CA LEU A 58 -3.40 -18.39 31.73
C LEU A 58 -4.61 -17.47 31.52
N VAL A 59 -5.10 -16.81 32.57
CA VAL A 59 -6.24 -15.89 32.47
C VAL A 59 -5.88 -14.67 31.62
N LEU A 60 -4.67 -14.10 31.79
CA LEU A 60 -4.19 -13.00 30.95
C LEU A 60 -4.13 -13.38 29.46
N ILE A 61 -3.61 -14.56 29.15
CA ILE A 61 -3.56 -15.08 27.78
C ILE A 61 -4.97 -15.26 27.22
N ALA A 62 -5.89 -15.87 27.98
CA ALA A 62 -7.27 -16.07 27.56
C ALA A 62 -7.99 -14.75 27.26
N ILE A 63 -7.82 -13.73 28.12
CA ILE A 63 -8.38 -12.39 27.90
C ILE A 63 -7.79 -11.76 26.64
N ARG A 64 -6.46 -11.81 26.46
CA ARG A 64 -5.80 -11.25 25.27
C ARG A 64 -6.29 -11.92 23.98
N LEU A 65 -6.45 -13.24 23.99
CA LEU A 65 -6.99 -14.00 22.86
C LEU A 65 -8.42 -13.59 22.54
N GLY A 66 -9.27 -13.43 23.55
CA GLY A 66 -10.64 -12.94 23.37
C GLY A 66 -10.68 -11.56 22.70
N ILE A 67 -9.86 -10.63 23.19
CA ILE A 67 -9.75 -9.28 22.60
C ILE A 67 -9.21 -9.36 21.16
N LEU A 68 -8.20 -10.19 20.90
CA LEU A 68 -7.61 -10.36 19.56
C LEU A 68 -8.66 -10.82 18.55
N LEU A 69 -9.43 -11.84 18.90
CA LEU A 69 -10.48 -12.39 18.04
C LEU A 69 -11.56 -11.35 17.75
N LEU A 70 -12.02 -10.61 18.76
CA LEU A 70 -13.00 -9.53 18.59
C LEU A 70 -12.48 -8.44 17.65
N MET A 71 -11.24 -7.98 17.83
CA MET A 71 -10.63 -6.96 16.97
C MET A 71 -10.45 -7.46 15.54
N GLN A 72 -10.02 -8.71 15.35
CA GLN A 72 -9.93 -9.31 14.01
C GLN A 72 -11.28 -9.43 13.31
N CYS A 73 -12.35 -9.75 14.04
CA CYS A 73 -13.69 -9.75 13.46
C CYS A 73 -14.11 -8.35 12.97
N VAL A 74 -13.88 -7.31 13.77
CA VAL A 74 -14.19 -5.92 13.41
C VAL A 74 -13.40 -5.49 12.17
N ASP A 75 -12.11 -5.76 12.12
CA ASP A 75 -11.25 -5.43 10.98
C ASP A 75 -11.66 -6.19 9.72
N ASN A 76 -11.94 -7.49 9.82
CA ASN A 76 -12.35 -8.29 8.67
C ASN A 76 -13.70 -7.85 8.11
N ILE A 77 -14.69 -7.59 8.97
CA ILE A 77 -16.01 -7.09 8.53
C ILE A 77 -15.86 -5.72 7.84
N SER A 78 -15.06 -4.83 8.44
CA SER A 78 -14.84 -3.48 7.90
C SER A 78 -14.16 -3.53 6.53
N ASN A 79 -13.07 -4.29 6.38
CA ASN A 79 -12.30 -4.35 5.15
C ASN A 79 -12.95 -5.20 4.04
N THR A 80 -13.66 -6.27 4.40
CA THR A 80 -14.22 -7.23 3.43
C THR A 80 -15.62 -6.86 2.96
N VAL A 81 -16.42 -6.23 3.82
CA VAL A 81 -17.84 -5.97 3.52
C VAL A 81 -18.10 -4.47 3.41
N ILE A 82 -17.75 -3.71 4.45
CA ILE A 82 -18.21 -2.32 4.57
C ILE A 82 -17.43 -1.39 3.62
N PHE A 83 -16.11 -1.52 3.56
CA PHE A 83 -15.26 -0.70 2.68
C PHE A 83 -15.57 -0.94 1.20
N PRO A 84 -15.68 -2.18 0.68
CA PRO A 84 -16.02 -2.40 -0.73
C PRO A 84 -17.38 -1.83 -1.10
N PHE A 85 -18.38 -1.96 -0.22
CA PHE A 85 -19.71 -1.38 -0.49
C PHE A 85 -19.69 0.15 -0.57
N CYS A 86 -18.93 0.79 0.31
CA CYS A 86 -18.74 2.24 0.28
C CYS A 86 -17.94 2.69 -0.96
N ASP A 87 -16.89 1.95 -1.30
CA ASP A 87 -16.02 2.25 -2.43
C ASP A 87 -16.79 2.11 -3.75
N LEU A 88 -17.69 1.12 -3.87
CA LEU A 88 -18.61 0.99 -5.01
C LEU A 88 -19.54 2.21 -5.16
N LYS A 89 -20.11 2.71 -4.06
CA LYS A 89 -20.95 3.92 -4.10
C LYS A 89 -20.17 5.14 -4.59
N ILE A 90 -18.94 5.30 -4.12
CA ILE A 90 -18.06 6.41 -4.51
C ILE A 90 -17.70 6.27 -6.00
N LYS A 91 -17.25 5.08 -6.44
CA LYS A 91 -16.95 4.81 -7.85
C LYS A 91 -18.14 5.13 -8.76
N LYS A 92 -19.34 4.65 -8.40
CA LYS A 92 -20.57 4.95 -9.15
C LYS A 92 -20.83 6.45 -9.27
N GLY A 93 -20.69 7.21 -8.17
CA GLY A 93 -20.88 8.66 -8.17
C GLY A 93 -19.93 9.37 -9.13
N PHE A 94 -18.64 9.04 -9.05
CA PHE A 94 -17.61 9.59 -9.93
C PHE A 94 -17.83 9.22 -11.41
N SER A 95 -18.16 7.95 -11.70
CA SER A 95 -18.42 7.51 -13.08
C SER A 95 -19.63 8.21 -13.69
N ILE A 96 -20.75 8.34 -12.95
CA ILE A 96 -21.95 9.05 -13.44
C ILE A 96 -21.63 10.52 -13.74
N GLU A 97 -20.87 11.18 -12.88
CA GLU A 97 -20.47 12.58 -13.09
C GLU A 97 -19.59 12.73 -14.33
N LEU A 98 -18.64 11.81 -14.53
CA LEU A 98 -17.81 11.78 -15.72
C LEU A 98 -18.66 11.57 -16.98
N TYR A 99 -19.59 10.61 -16.97
CA TYR A 99 -20.44 10.32 -18.13
C TYR A 99 -21.35 11.49 -18.52
N LYS A 100 -21.88 12.22 -17.53
CA LYS A 100 -22.63 13.46 -17.79
C LYS A 100 -21.77 14.50 -18.47
N LYS A 101 -20.53 14.69 -18.00
CA LYS A 101 -19.57 15.63 -18.58
C LYS A 101 -19.22 15.26 -20.03
N VAL A 102 -19.09 13.97 -20.32
CA VAL A 102 -18.80 13.44 -21.67
C VAL A 102 -19.94 13.70 -22.64
N LYS A 103 -21.19 13.55 -22.18
CA LYS A 103 -22.37 13.81 -23.01
C LYS A 103 -22.41 15.25 -23.55
N ASP A 104 -21.88 16.21 -22.79
CA ASP A 104 -21.90 17.64 -23.12
C ASP A 104 -20.72 18.07 -24.03
N ILE A 105 -19.84 17.14 -24.41
CA ILE A 105 -18.66 17.42 -25.25
C ILE A 105 -19.02 17.18 -26.73
N ASP A 106 -18.77 18.18 -27.56
CA ASP A 106 -18.98 18.09 -29.02
C ASP A 106 -18.04 17.06 -29.67
N LEU A 107 -18.54 16.35 -30.67
CA LEU A 107 -17.85 15.24 -31.35
C LEU A 107 -16.51 15.67 -31.95
N ILE A 108 -16.42 16.93 -32.40
CA ILE A 108 -15.22 17.55 -32.99
C ILE A 108 -14.03 17.55 -32.00
N GLY A 109 -14.30 17.52 -30.69
CA GLY A 109 -13.26 17.47 -29.66
C GLY A 109 -12.51 16.12 -29.60
N PHE A 110 -13.14 15.02 -30.03
CA PHE A 110 -12.54 13.68 -29.95
C PHE A 110 -11.44 13.43 -30.99
N ASP A 111 -11.47 14.16 -32.10
CA ASP A 111 -10.44 14.08 -33.14
C ASP A 111 -9.12 14.75 -32.72
N ASN A 112 -9.14 15.56 -31.66
CA ASN A 112 -7.93 16.14 -31.10
C ASN A 112 -7.20 15.13 -30.20
N ALA A 113 -6.05 14.64 -30.65
CA ALA A 113 -5.21 13.69 -29.90
C ALA A 113 -4.88 14.14 -28.46
N LYS A 114 -4.72 15.46 -28.21
CA LYS A 114 -4.47 15.98 -26.84
C LYS A 114 -5.71 15.92 -25.95
N PHE A 115 -6.90 16.08 -26.53
CA PHE A 115 -8.16 15.95 -25.81
C PHE A 115 -8.45 14.48 -25.51
N TYR A 116 -8.28 13.60 -26.50
CA TYR A 116 -8.46 12.16 -26.34
C TYR A 116 -7.53 11.57 -25.27
N ASP A 117 -6.24 11.96 -25.26
CA ASP A 117 -5.30 11.52 -24.21
C ASP A 117 -5.77 11.96 -22.81
N LYS A 118 -6.15 13.23 -22.65
CA LYS A 118 -6.67 13.74 -21.36
C LYS A 118 -7.95 13.02 -20.93
N TYR A 119 -8.86 12.79 -21.87
CA TYR A 119 -10.12 12.09 -21.64
C TYR A 119 -9.89 10.64 -21.20
N SER A 120 -9.10 9.88 -21.97
CA SER A 120 -8.75 8.49 -21.65
C SER A 120 -8.04 8.37 -20.31
N ARG A 121 -7.11 9.29 -20.01
CA ARG A 121 -6.45 9.36 -18.70
C ARG A 121 -7.43 9.65 -17.57
N ALA A 122 -8.33 10.61 -17.74
CA ALA A 122 -9.35 10.92 -16.73
C ALA A 122 -10.25 9.71 -16.46
N PHE A 123 -10.66 9.00 -17.51
CA PHE A 123 -11.49 7.80 -17.40
C PHE A 123 -10.77 6.67 -16.64
N ASN A 124 -9.53 6.38 -17.02
CA ASN A 124 -8.71 5.35 -16.36
C ASN A 124 -8.41 5.68 -14.88
N GLU A 125 -8.17 6.96 -14.56
CA GLU A 125 -7.91 7.39 -13.17
C GLU A 125 -9.17 7.42 -12.31
N THR A 126 -10.36 7.61 -12.90
CA THR A 126 -11.61 7.80 -12.14
C THR A 126 -11.97 6.58 -11.28
N GLU A 127 -11.70 5.36 -11.76
CA GLU A 127 -12.10 4.13 -11.07
C GLU A 127 -11.24 3.80 -9.85
N TYR A 128 -9.95 4.16 -9.86
CA TYR A 128 -8.98 3.70 -8.86
C TYR A 128 -8.41 4.84 -8.01
N ARG A 129 -8.39 6.07 -8.52
CA ARG A 129 -7.74 7.18 -7.82
C ARG A 129 -8.44 7.52 -6.51
N ALA A 130 -9.78 7.55 -6.51
CA ALA A 130 -10.57 7.85 -5.31
C ALA A 130 -10.36 6.82 -4.20
N THR A 131 -10.39 5.53 -4.55
CA THR A 131 -10.17 4.44 -3.59
C THR A 131 -8.73 4.40 -3.08
N GLY A 132 -7.74 4.59 -3.96
CA GLY A 132 -6.33 4.64 -3.55
C GLY A 132 -6.01 5.79 -2.60
N MET A 133 -6.63 6.96 -2.82
CA MET A 133 -6.52 8.10 -1.91
C MET A 133 -7.15 7.81 -0.54
N LEU A 134 -8.32 7.17 -0.50
CA LEU A 134 -8.96 6.79 0.76
C LEU A 134 -8.16 5.74 1.54
N GLN A 135 -7.56 4.77 0.85
CA GLN A 135 -6.67 3.79 1.47
C GLN A 135 -5.43 4.47 2.07
N THR A 136 -4.83 5.39 1.32
CA THR A 136 -3.67 6.16 1.80
C THR A 136 -4.05 7.01 3.01
N LEU A 137 -5.21 7.68 2.98
CA LEU A 137 -5.71 8.45 4.12
C LEU A 137 -5.93 7.55 5.34
N SER A 138 -6.57 6.39 5.14
CA SER A 138 -6.80 5.42 6.20
C SER A 138 -5.51 4.95 6.84
N TYR A 139 -4.51 4.62 6.02
CA TYR A 139 -3.20 4.22 6.50
C TYR A 139 -2.52 5.32 7.32
N VAL A 140 -2.47 6.55 6.78
CA VAL A 140 -1.82 7.68 7.47
C VAL A 140 -2.50 8.00 8.80
N VAL A 141 -3.84 8.04 8.83
CA VAL A 141 -4.60 8.29 10.06
C VAL A 141 -4.37 7.17 11.07
N SER A 142 -4.51 5.91 10.68
CA SER A 142 -4.28 4.76 11.57
C SER A 142 -2.87 4.73 12.14
N VAL A 143 -1.84 4.96 11.32
CA VAL A 143 -0.45 4.98 11.78
C VAL A 143 -0.20 6.16 12.72
N THR A 144 -0.74 7.34 12.43
CA THR A 144 -0.55 8.53 13.28
C THR A 144 -1.17 8.33 14.66
N VAL A 145 -2.39 7.80 14.72
CA VAL A 145 -3.06 7.52 16.00
C VAL A 145 -2.33 6.43 16.78
N GLN A 146 -1.88 5.36 16.11
CA GLN A 146 -1.09 4.30 16.75
C GLN A 146 0.21 4.83 17.35
N ILE A 147 0.96 5.69 16.64
CA ILE A 147 2.19 6.30 17.15
C ILE A 147 1.91 7.08 18.43
N ILE A 148 0.84 7.89 18.45
CA ILE A 148 0.46 8.67 19.63
C ILE A 148 0.17 7.75 20.82
N VAL A 149 -0.61 6.68 20.60
CA VAL A 149 -0.96 5.72 21.66
C VAL A 149 0.26 4.96 22.16
N VAL A 150 1.16 4.54 21.27
CA VAL A 150 2.43 3.88 21.65
C VAL A 150 3.27 4.81 22.51
N VAL A 151 3.43 6.07 22.13
CA VAL A 151 4.21 7.05 22.91
C VAL A 151 3.60 7.28 24.29
N ILE A 152 2.28 7.46 24.39
CA ILE A 152 1.58 7.65 25.67
C ILE A 152 1.73 6.40 26.56
N THR A 153 1.56 5.21 25.99
CA THR A 153 1.64 3.95 26.72
C THR A 153 3.07 3.69 27.21
N LEU A 154 4.07 3.90 26.37
CA LEU A 154 5.48 3.77 26.76
C LEU A 154 5.89 4.80 27.82
N ALA A 155 5.38 6.03 27.75
CA ALA A 155 5.61 7.05 28.77
C ALA A 155 5.08 6.61 30.15
N TYR A 156 3.98 5.87 30.18
CA TYR A 156 3.43 5.29 31.42
C TYR A 156 4.24 4.10 31.94
N ILE A 157 4.84 3.29 31.05
CA ILE A 157 5.58 2.07 31.44
C ILE A 157 7.03 2.39 31.82
N ASN A 158 7.80 2.92 30.87
CA ASN A 158 9.21 3.26 31.07
C ASN A 158 9.64 4.34 30.04
N PRO A 159 9.93 5.57 30.50
CA PRO A 159 10.36 6.66 29.62
C PRO A 159 11.64 6.36 28.81
N VAL A 160 12.52 5.48 29.30
CA VAL A 160 13.75 5.11 28.58
C VAL A 160 13.44 4.29 27.31
N ALA A 161 12.35 3.51 27.32
CA ALA A 161 11.92 2.73 26.15
C ALA A 161 11.51 3.62 24.96
N ILE A 162 11.13 4.88 25.22
CA ILE A 162 10.79 5.85 24.17
C ILE A 162 12.03 6.20 23.34
N LEU A 163 13.18 6.47 23.99
CA LEU A 163 14.42 6.82 23.29
C LEU A 163 14.87 5.71 22.34
N ILE A 164 14.79 4.46 22.81
CA ILE A 164 15.13 3.27 22.03
C ILE A 164 14.16 3.12 20.84
N SER A 165 12.86 3.30 21.09
CA SER A 165 11.84 3.22 20.04
C SER A 165 12.02 4.28 18.97
N ILE A 166 12.38 5.53 19.35
CA ILE A 166 12.68 6.61 18.41
C ILE A 166 13.93 6.26 17.58
N PHE A 167 14.98 5.74 18.22
CA PHE A 167 16.19 5.36 17.52
C PHE A 167 15.93 4.22 16.51
N GLY A 168 15.20 3.18 16.93
CA GLY A 168 14.75 2.11 16.04
C GLY A 168 13.93 2.63 14.86
N ALA A 169 12.97 3.53 15.12
CA ALA A 169 12.15 4.15 14.08
C ALA A 169 12.99 4.96 13.07
N LEU A 170 14.01 5.70 13.54
CA LEU A 170 14.93 6.45 12.67
C LEU A 170 15.75 5.52 11.78
N VAL A 171 16.29 4.43 12.33
CA VAL A 171 17.06 3.43 11.56
C VAL A 171 16.17 2.78 10.49
N THR A 172 14.96 2.38 10.85
CA THR A 172 13.99 1.79 9.90
C THR A 172 13.56 2.80 8.83
N ALA A 173 13.31 4.06 9.21
CA ALA A 173 12.95 5.11 8.27
C ALA A 173 14.09 5.37 7.25
N TRP A 174 15.34 5.45 7.73
CA TRP A 174 16.51 5.60 6.86
C TRP A 174 16.65 4.43 5.88
N ALA A 175 16.56 3.19 6.38
CA ALA A 175 16.62 2.00 5.53
C ALA A 175 15.51 1.99 4.47
N ASN A 176 14.29 2.38 4.83
CA ASN A 176 13.17 2.49 3.90
C ASN A 176 13.39 3.54 2.81
N VAL A 177 13.97 4.71 3.15
CA VAL A 177 14.28 5.75 2.14
C VAL A 177 15.33 5.25 1.15
N VAL A 178 16.40 4.63 1.64
CA VAL A 178 17.46 4.07 0.78
C VAL A 178 16.89 2.96 -0.12
N ASN A 179 16.09 2.06 0.45
CA ASN A 179 15.46 0.97 -0.28
C ASN A 179 14.50 1.49 -1.36
N THR A 180 13.64 2.47 -1.01
CA THR A 180 12.69 3.09 -1.95
C THR A 180 13.40 3.72 -3.15
N LYS A 181 14.53 4.41 -2.90
CA LYS A 181 15.35 4.99 -3.98
C LYS A 181 15.98 3.92 -4.86
N ALA A 182 16.42 2.80 -4.28
CA ALA A 182 16.99 1.68 -5.02
C ALA A 182 15.94 0.99 -5.91
N VAL A 183 14.74 0.74 -5.37
CA VAL A 183 13.59 0.19 -6.12
C VAL A 183 13.19 1.12 -7.25
N TYR A 184 13.11 2.43 -7.00
CA TYR A 184 12.78 3.41 -8.03
C TYR A 184 13.76 3.38 -9.23
N ASN A 185 15.06 3.30 -8.95
CA ASN A 185 16.08 3.18 -9.99
C ASN A 185 15.97 1.85 -10.77
N TYR A 186 15.60 0.77 -10.10
CA TYR A 186 15.34 -0.52 -10.72
C TYR A 186 14.12 -0.48 -11.66
N ASP A 187 13.03 0.15 -11.24
CA ASP A 187 11.82 0.31 -12.07
C ASP A 187 12.07 1.19 -13.30
N LEU A 188 12.88 2.26 -13.15
CA LEU A 188 13.31 3.08 -14.27
C LEU A 188 14.06 2.25 -15.33
N LYS A 189 14.98 1.37 -14.93
CA LYS A 189 15.70 0.48 -15.86
C LYS A 189 14.76 -0.49 -16.57
N LYS A 190 13.77 -1.04 -15.87
CA LYS A 190 12.79 -1.97 -16.45
C LYS A 190 11.80 -1.30 -17.39
N THR A 191 11.52 -0.02 -17.23
CA THR A 191 10.54 0.72 -18.05
C THR A 191 10.84 0.60 -19.55
N LYS A 192 12.12 0.72 -19.95
CA LYS A 192 12.52 0.58 -21.36
C LYS A 192 12.30 -0.84 -21.88
N LEU A 193 12.60 -1.85 -21.06
CA LEU A 193 12.43 -3.27 -21.41
C LEU A 193 10.96 -3.63 -21.57
N PHE A 194 10.10 -3.20 -20.63
CA PHE A 194 8.66 -3.41 -20.70
C PHE A 194 8.01 -2.76 -21.92
N ARG A 195 8.46 -1.56 -22.32
CA ARG A 195 8.02 -0.98 -23.60
C ARG A 195 8.36 -1.87 -24.79
N GLY A 196 9.54 -2.50 -24.79
CA GLY A 196 9.93 -3.47 -25.80
C GLY A 196 9.01 -4.69 -25.85
N PHE A 197 8.68 -5.27 -24.70
CA PHE A 197 7.73 -6.38 -24.59
C PHE A 197 6.32 -6.00 -25.08
N GLU A 198 5.82 -4.82 -24.70
CA GLU A 198 4.52 -4.31 -25.16
C GLU A 198 4.46 -4.12 -26.68
N TYR A 199 5.55 -3.66 -27.31
CA TYR A 199 5.60 -3.56 -28.77
C TYR A 199 5.53 -4.93 -29.45
N ILE A 200 6.27 -5.92 -28.95
CA ILE A 200 6.21 -7.29 -29.48
C ILE A 200 4.79 -7.84 -29.32
N LYS A 201 4.21 -7.71 -28.13
CA LYS A 201 2.84 -8.15 -27.83
C LYS A 201 1.83 -7.51 -28.76
N ARG A 202 1.94 -6.20 -29.01
CA ARG A 202 1.04 -5.46 -29.92
C ARG A 202 1.07 -6.01 -31.34
N VAL A 203 2.25 -6.37 -31.86
CA VAL A 203 2.40 -6.94 -33.20
C VAL A 203 1.63 -8.26 -33.33
N PHE A 204 1.70 -9.14 -32.35
CA PHE A 204 0.95 -10.41 -32.38
C PHE A 204 -0.54 -10.25 -32.07
N TYR A 205 -0.92 -9.21 -31.32
CA TYR A 205 -2.30 -8.98 -30.91
C TYR A 205 -3.16 -8.35 -32.02
N ILE A 206 -2.58 -7.45 -32.82
CA ILE A 206 -3.34 -6.74 -33.87
C ILE A 206 -3.54 -7.67 -35.08
N PRO A 207 -4.79 -7.96 -35.49
CA PRO A 207 -5.08 -8.89 -36.58
C PRO A 207 -4.49 -8.47 -37.93
N GLU A 208 -4.27 -7.17 -38.15
CA GLU A 208 -3.71 -6.59 -39.39
C GLU A 208 -2.32 -7.16 -39.70
N TYR A 209 -1.49 -7.39 -38.69
CA TYR A 209 -0.15 -7.96 -38.88
C TYR A 209 -0.14 -9.48 -39.07
N SER A 210 -1.29 -10.17 -38.92
CA SER A 210 -1.34 -11.64 -38.96
C SER A 210 -0.95 -12.25 -40.31
N LYS A 211 -1.15 -11.52 -41.42
CA LYS A 211 -0.75 -11.95 -42.76
C LYS A 211 0.75 -11.74 -42.96
N ASP A 212 1.26 -10.58 -42.58
CA ASP A 212 2.69 -10.24 -42.68
C ASP A 212 3.54 -11.20 -41.85
N ILE A 213 3.12 -11.51 -40.62
CA ILE A 213 3.81 -12.47 -39.74
C ILE A 213 3.98 -13.83 -40.43
N ARG A 214 2.95 -14.32 -41.12
CA ARG A 214 2.96 -15.63 -41.80
C ARG A 214 3.72 -15.60 -43.12
N MET A 215 3.61 -14.52 -43.89
CA MET A 215 4.23 -14.40 -45.20
C MET A 215 5.73 -14.08 -45.13
N THR A 216 6.16 -13.31 -44.13
CA THR A 216 7.56 -12.84 -44.03
C THR A 216 8.34 -13.49 -42.89
N HIS A 217 7.75 -14.45 -42.17
CA HIS A 217 8.34 -15.06 -40.96
C HIS A 217 8.83 -14.03 -39.92
N LEU A 218 8.05 -12.96 -39.72
CA LEU A 218 8.36 -11.90 -38.75
C LEU A 218 8.39 -12.41 -37.30
N ASP A 219 7.69 -13.51 -37.04
CA ASP A 219 7.68 -14.21 -35.76
C ASP A 219 9.10 -14.56 -35.28
N GLN A 220 9.97 -15.06 -36.17
CA GLN A 220 11.34 -15.43 -35.80
C GLN A 220 12.16 -14.22 -35.33
N VAL A 221 11.99 -13.06 -35.97
CA VAL A 221 12.67 -11.82 -35.58
C VAL A 221 12.14 -11.34 -34.23
N MET A 222 10.82 -11.43 -34.03
CA MET A 222 10.19 -11.04 -32.77
C MET A 222 10.57 -11.96 -31.61
N TYR A 223 10.69 -13.28 -31.83
CA TYR A 223 11.18 -14.21 -30.83
C TYR A 223 12.64 -13.92 -30.43
N LYS A 224 13.54 -13.71 -31.41
CA LYS A 224 14.93 -13.31 -31.11
C LYS A 224 15.00 -12.01 -30.30
N LYS A 225 14.16 -11.04 -30.65
CA LYS A 225 14.07 -9.77 -29.90
C LYS A 225 13.51 -9.97 -28.50
N PHE A 226 12.52 -10.85 -28.34
CA PHE A 226 11.93 -11.21 -27.06
C PHE A 226 12.95 -11.90 -26.15
N ASP A 227 13.73 -12.85 -26.68
CA ASP A 227 14.79 -13.53 -25.96
C ASP A 227 15.86 -12.55 -25.47
N ARG A 228 16.28 -11.62 -26.34
CA ARG A 228 17.24 -10.57 -25.98
C ARG A 228 16.71 -9.65 -24.88
N LEU A 229 15.46 -9.20 -24.97
CA LEU A 229 14.86 -8.38 -23.91
C LEU A 229 14.73 -9.16 -22.59
N THR A 230 14.50 -10.46 -22.66
CA THR A 230 14.43 -11.34 -21.49
C THR A 230 15.82 -11.53 -20.86
N SER A 231 16.87 -11.71 -21.66
CA SER A 231 18.25 -11.76 -21.14
C SER A 231 18.67 -10.44 -20.50
N ASP A 232 18.35 -9.31 -21.14
CA ASP A 232 18.66 -7.98 -20.61
C ASP A 232 17.91 -7.74 -19.29
N ASN A 233 16.64 -8.13 -19.20
CA ASN A 233 15.86 -8.05 -17.96
C ASN A 233 16.47 -8.93 -16.86
N ARG A 234 16.92 -10.15 -17.20
CA ARG A 234 17.60 -11.05 -16.24
C ARG A 234 18.89 -10.42 -15.71
N GLN A 235 19.65 -9.73 -16.55
CA GLN A 235 20.86 -9.03 -16.11
C GLN A 235 20.51 -7.86 -15.17
N VAL A 236 19.52 -7.05 -15.50
CA VAL A 236 19.05 -5.94 -14.63
C VAL A 236 18.62 -6.47 -13.26
N VAL A 237 17.90 -7.59 -13.23
CA VAL A 237 17.51 -8.28 -11.99
C VAL A 237 18.75 -8.71 -11.19
N LYS A 238 19.70 -9.40 -11.84
CA LYS A 238 20.93 -9.86 -11.17
C LYS A 238 21.76 -8.72 -10.57
N GLU A 239 21.81 -7.56 -11.22
CA GLU A 239 22.59 -6.42 -10.75
C GLU A 239 21.91 -5.64 -9.61
N CYS A 240 20.58 -5.50 -9.67
CA CYS A 240 19.84 -4.59 -8.79
C CYS A 240 19.13 -5.32 -7.63
N ALA A 241 18.55 -6.50 -7.88
CA ALA A 241 17.81 -7.25 -6.87
C ALA A 241 18.64 -7.61 -5.61
N PRO A 242 19.90 -8.08 -5.70
CA PRO A 242 20.66 -8.41 -4.49
C PRO A 242 20.99 -7.16 -3.66
N LYS A 243 21.20 -6.00 -4.30
CA LYS A 243 21.45 -4.74 -3.58
C LYS A 243 20.20 -4.28 -2.83
N ILE A 244 19.04 -4.36 -3.47
CA ILE A 244 17.74 -4.05 -2.86
C ILE A 244 17.47 -5.00 -1.69
N ALA A 245 17.67 -6.31 -1.90
CA ALA A 245 17.50 -7.31 -0.86
C ALA A 245 18.47 -7.09 0.32
N ALA A 246 19.75 -6.82 0.05
CA ALA A 246 20.74 -6.57 1.10
C ALA A 246 20.38 -5.35 1.96
N VAL A 247 19.92 -4.25 1.35
CA VAL A 247 19.47 -3.05 2.08
C VAL A 247 18.21 -3.34 2.91
N ALA A 248 17.26 -4.08 2.35
CA ALA A 248 16.03 -4.44 3.08
C ALA A 248 16.33 -5.36 4.28
N ILE A 249 17.21 -6.36 4.09
CA ILE A 249 17.63 -7.27 5.14
C ILE A 249 18.43 -6.53 6.21
N SER A 250 19.41 -5.70 5.83
CA SER A 250 20.24 -4.98 6.79
C SER A 250 19.42 -3.98 7.62
N GLY A 251 18.46 -3.28 7.00
CA GLY A 251 17.52 -2.42 7.71
C GLY A 251 16.65 -3.18 8.72
N SER A 252 16.14 -4.35 8.34
CA SER A 252 15.34 -5.21 9.23
C SER A 252 16.17 -5.78 10.38
N TRP A 253 17.40 -6.22 10.11
CA TRP A 253 18.29 -6.77 11.13
C TRP A 253 18.77 -5.70 12.10
N ALA A 254 19.13 -4.51 11.62
CA ALA A 254 19.52 -3.41 12.50
C ALA A 254 18.42 -3.08 13.52
N PHE A 255 17.15 -3.10 13.10
CA PHE A 255 16.02 -2.95 14.01
C PHE A 255 15.91 -4.11 15.02
N ASN A 256 16.01 -5.36 14.56
CA ASN A 256 15.89 -6.53 15.43
C ASN A 256 17.03 -6.63 16.46
N PHE A 257 18.26 -6.30 16.08
CA PHE A 257 19.39 -6.28 17.02
C PHE A 257 19.21 -5.21 18.11
N LEU A 258 18.66 -4.04 17.74
CA LEU A 258 18.32 -2.99 18.70
C LEU A 258 17.20 -3.42 19.65
N SER A 259 16.22 -4.21 19.19
CA SER A 259 15.14 -4.70 20.04
C SER A 259 15.54 -5.86 20.94
N VAL A 260 16.46 -6.74 20.50
CA VAL A 260 16.91 -7.90 21.27
C VAL A 260 17.89 -7.51 22.38
N GLY A 261 18.75 -6.50 22.16
CA GLY A 261 19.74 -6.04 23.14
C GLY A 261 19.17 -5.36 24.40
N VAL A 262 17.86 -5.37 24.58
CA VAL A 262 17.12 -4.73 25.69
C VAL A 262 16.36 -5.78 26.55
N THR A 263 16.43 -7.07 26.19
CA THR A 263 16.01 -8.18 27.06
C THR A 263 17.19 -8.65 27.88
#